data_AF-A0A8R7UUD1-F1
#
_entry.id   AF-A0A8R7UUD1-F1
#
_cell.length_a   1.000
_cell.length_b   1.000
_cell.length_c   1.000
_cell.angle_alpha   90.00
_cell.angle_beta   90.00
_cell.angle_gamma   90.00
#
_symmetry.space_group_name_H-M   'P 1'
#
loop_
_entity.id
_entity.type
_entity.pdbx_description
1 polymer ?
#
loop_
_entity_poly.entity_id
_entity_poly.type
_entity_poly.pdbx_seq_one_letter_code
_entity_poly.pdbx_strand_id
1 'polypeptide(L)'
;LRSCRDCQYVGERALLTPSHYARLVLGGGKSKSGVILIIVQPSTNRIHHDAQCEDAGCEISEDLSECGLIIGIKQPQLKMVLLDRAYAFFSHTHKGPEGE
;
A
#
# COMPACT_ATOMS: atom_id res chain seq x y z
N LEU A 1 -6.76 12.35 -4.15
CA LEU A 1 -6.34 11.42 -3.08
C LEU A 1 -4.96 10.88 -3.48
N ARG A 2 -3.88 11.19 -2.74
CA ARG A 2 -2.62 10.44 -2.89
C ARG A 2 -2.83 9.13 -2.13
N SER A 3 -2.99 8.00 -2.80
CA SER A 3 -3.35 6.75 -2.13
C SER A 3 -2.67 5.58 -2.79
N CYS A 4 -1.78 4.93 -2.05
CA CYS A 4 -1.94 3.56 -1.57
C CYS A 4 -0.54 2.97 -1.30
N ARG A 5 -0.25 2.70 -0.02
CA ARG A 5 0.84 1.80 0.38
C ARG A 5 0.37 0.35 0.14
N ASP A 6 1.30 -0.56 -0.15
CA ASP A 6 1.16 -1.99 0.19
C ASP A 6 2.07 -2.24 1.40
N CYS A 7 1.54 -2.14 2.62
CA CYS A 7 2.30 -2.41 3.83
C CYS A 7 2.58 -3.90 3.91
N GLN A 8 3.84 -4.25 3.67
CA GLN A 8 4.33 -5.60 3.81
C GLN A 8 4.76 -5.84 5.24
N TYR A 9 4.27 -6.92 5.84
CA TYR A 9 5.05 -7.64 6.83
C TYR A 9 4.74 -9.14 6.80
N VAL A 10 5.71 -9.89 6.27
CA VAL A 10 5.87 -11.35 6.23
C VAL A 10 4.87 -12.11 5.34
N GLY A 11 5.34 -12.48 4.15
CA GLY A 11 4.72 -13.45 3.24
C GLY A 11 4.77 -12.99 1.78
N GLU A 12 4.78 -13.95 0.84
CA GLU A 12 4.76 -13.74 -0.62
C GLU A 12 3.47 -13.08 -1.15
N ARG A 13 2.66 -12.46 -0.28
CA ARG A 13 1.37 -11.86 -0.63
C ARG A 13 1.57 -10.37 -0.88
N ALA A 14 0.99 -9.88 -1.97
CA ALA A 14 0.85 -8.45 -2.24
C ALA A 14 -0.62 -8.07 -2.08
N LEU A 15 -0.88 -6.94 -1.42
CA LEU A 15 -2.22 -6.34 -1.36
C LEU A 15 -2.66 -5.90 -2.76
N LEU A 16 -1.72 -5.34 -3.53
CA LEU A 16 -1.95 -4.87 -4.89
C LEU A 16 -0.88 -5.45 -5.84
N THR A 17 -1.35 -5.89 -7.00
CA THR A 17 -0.50 -6.37 -8.09
C THR A 17 -0.13 -5.20 -9.02
N PRO A 18 0.92 -5.35 -9.86
CA PRO A 18 1.23 -4.39 -10.94
C PRO A 18 0.02 -3.99 -11.79
N SER A 19 -0.87 -4.94 -12.09
CA SER A 19 -2.11 -4.65 -12.84
C SER A 19 -3.10 -3.77 -12.08
N HIS A 20 -3.14 -3.82 -10.75
CA HIS A 20 -3.94 -2.90 -9.95
C HIS A 20 -3.36 -1.48 -9.98
N TYR A 21 -2.03 -1.34 -9.86
CA TYR A 21 -1.37 -0.03 -9.94
C TYR A 21 -1.65 0.64 -11.27
N ALA A 22 -1.42 -0.07 -12.38
CA ALA A 22 -1.70 0.43 -13.72
C ALA A 22 -3.15 0.89 -13.86
N ARG A 23 -4.12 0.13 -13.33
CA ARG A 23 -5.54 0.52 -13.37
C ARG A 23 -5.85 1.76 -12.53
N LEU A 24 -5.22 1.92 -11.38
CA LEU A 24 -5.43 3.05 -10.48
C LEU A 24 -4.79 4.32 -11.03
N VAL A 25 -3.58 4.22 -11.58
CA VAL A 25 -2.84 5.33 -12.21
C VAL A 25 -3.49 5.75 -13.53
N LEU A 26 -3.87 4.81 -14.38
CA LEU A 26 -4.48 5.09 -15.69
C LEU A 26 -5.98 5.44 -15.61
N GLY A 27 -6.58 5.44 -14.41
CA GLY A 27 -7.96 5.86 -14.20
C GLY A 27 -9.00 4.91 -14.80
N GLY A 28 -8.92 3.62 -14.45
CA GLY A 28 -9.78 2.57 -15.00
C GLY A 28 -11.28 2.83 -14.87
N GLY A 29 -11.92 3.27 -15.97
CA GLY A 29 -13.38 3.37 -16.12
C GLY A 29 -13.96 4.79 -16.03
N LYS A 30 -15.27 4.94 -16.29
CA LYS A 30 -16.04 6.19 -16.56
C LYS A 30 -15.91 7.35 -15.54
N SER A 31 -15.14 7.19 -14.46
CA SER A 31 -14.87 8.22 -13.46
C SER A 31 -13.38 8.17 -13.09
N LYS A 32 -12.67 9.30 -13.19
CA LYS A 32 -11.25 9.39 -12.80
C LYS A 32 -11.09 8.86 -11.37
N SER A 33 -10.15 7.94 -11.15
CA SER A 33 -9.91 7.24 -9.87
C SER A 33 -9.59 8.19 -8.70
N GLY A 34 -9.29 9.47 -8.97
CA GLY A 34 -8.86 10.44 -7.96
C GLY A 34 -7.50 10.13 -7.34
N VAL A 35 -6.89 9.00 -7.72
CA VAL A 35 -5.54 8.58 -7.36
C VAL A 35 -4.57 9.29 -8.29
N ILE A 36 -3.71 10.12 -7.70
CA ILE A 36 -2.75 10.94 -8.46
C ILE A 36 -1.33 10.40 -8.39
N LEU A 37 -1.03 9.59 -7.37
CA LEU A 37 0.28 9.03 -7.10
C LEU A 37 0.12 7.77 -6.23
N ILE A 38 0.92 6.75 -6.55
CA ILE A 38 1.07 5.52 -5.77
C ILE A 38 2.55 5.43 -5.37
N ILE A 39 2.80 5.38 -4.06
CA ILE A 39 4.14 5.23 -3.49
C ILE A 39 4.23 3.85 -2.85
N VAL A 40 5.25 3.08 -3.23
CA VAL A 40 5.52 1.74 -2.73
C VAL A 40 6.84 1.79 -1.95
N GLN A 41 6.84 1.27 -0.72
CA GLN A 41 8.10 1.12 0.02
C GLN A 41 8.95 0.00 -0.60
N PRO A 42 10.28 0.18 -0.67
CA PRO A 42 11.19 -0.87 -1.09
C PRO A 42 10.97 -2.17 -0.33
N SER A 43 11.06 -3.32 -1.01
CA SER A 43 11.00 -4.62 -0.34
C SER A 43 11.74 -5.70 -1.10
N THR A 44 12.56 -6.47 -0.37
CA THR A 44 13.31 -7.62 -0.88
C THR A 44 12.56 -8.95 -0.79
N ASN A 45 11.41 -8.98 -0.10
CA ASN A 45 10.74 -10.23 0.29
C ASN A 45 9.33 -10.36 -0.31
N ARG A 46 9.04 -9.64 -1.41
CA ARG A 46 7.73 -9.70 -2.08
C ARG A 46 7.77 -10.41 -3.41
N ILE A 47 6.60 -10.93 -3.80
CA ILE A 47 6.38 -11.67 -5.06
C ILE A 47 6.56 -10.83 -6.33
N HIS A 48 6.39 -9.51 -6.25
CA HIS A 48 6.62 -8.56 -7.34
C HIS A 48 7.88 -7.74 -7.05
N HIS A 49 8.84 -7.55 -7.94
CA HIS A 49 10.02 -6.72 -7.62
C HIS A 49 9.74 -5.22 -7.74
N ASP A 50 10.50 -4.37 -7.04
CA ASP A 50 10.40 -2.89 -7.09
C ASP A 50 10.28 -2.38 -8.53
N ALA A 51 11.12 -2.89 -9.43
CA ALA A 51 11.07 -2.61 -10.87
C ALA A 51 9.69 -2.85 -11.50
N GLN A 52 8.98 -3.92 -11.12
CA GLN A 52 7.64 -4.21 -11.67
C GLN A 52 6.57 -3.22 -11.19
N CYS A 53 6.78 -2.58 -10.03
CA CYS A 53 5.91 -1.49 -9.57
C CYS A 53 6.25 -0.18 -10.29
N GLU A 54 7.53 0.10 -10.50
CA GLU A 54 7.98 1.26 -11.27
C GLU A 54 7.45 1.20 -12.71
N ASP A 55 7.57 0.04 -13.36
CA ASP A 55 7.02 -0.22 -14.70
C ASP A 55 5.49 -0.03 -14.75
N ALA A 56 4.80 -0.21 -13.62
CA ALA A 56 3.36 0.01 -13.49
C ALA A 56 2.98 1.46 -13.17
N GLY A 57 3.94 2.37 -13.06
CA GLY A 57 3.75 3.79 -12.78
C GLY A 57 3.74 4.16 -11.29
N CYS A 58 4.29 3.31 -10.42
CA CYS A 58 4.49 3.62 -9.01
C CYS A 58 5.84 4.31 -8.76
N GLU A 59 5.92 5.10 -7.71
CA GLU A 59 7.17 5.60 -7.15
C GLU A 59 7.66 4.69 -6.03
N ILE A 60 8.97 4.41 -5.99
CA ILE A 60 9.59 3.66 -4.90
C ILE A 60 10.20 4.64 -3.89
N SER A 61 9.73 4.62 -2.65
CA SER A 61 10.23 5.51 -1.60
C SER A 61 9.95 4.97 -0.20
N GLU A 62 10.88 5.17 0.73
CA GLU A 62 10.67 4.93 2.17
C GLU A 62 9.80 6.01 2.83
N ASP A 63 9.84 7.24 2.31
CA ASP A 63 9.06 8.34 2.85
C ASP A 63 7.63 8.33 2.30
N LEU A 64 6.66 8.23 3.20
CA LEU A 64 5.23 8.23 2.88
C LEU A 64 4.50 9.47 3.39
N SER A 65 5.24 10.49 3.79
CA SER A 65 4.71 11.76 4.26
C SER A 65 3.69 12.36 3.28
N GLU A 66 3.86 12.14 1.98
CA GLU A 66 2.97 12.64 0.94
C GLU A 66 1.68 11.83 0.72
N CYS A 67 1.58 10.62 1.27
CA CYS A 67 0.37 9.81 1.12
C CYS A 67 -0.79 10.41 1.91
N GLY A 68 -2.01 10.42 1.37
CA GLY A 68 -3.24 10.72 2.13
C GLY A 68 -3.92 9.47 2.69
N LEU A 69 -3.73 8.32 2.03
CA LEU A 69 -4.20 7.00 2.47
C LEU A 69 -3.08 5.96 2.34
N ILE A 70 -2.79 5.32 3.46
CA ILE A 70 -1.78 4.27 3.61
C ILE A 70 -2.50 2.94 3.80
N ILE A 71 -2.21 1.95 2.95
CA ILE A 71 -2.86 0.64 2.98
C ILE A 71 -1.83 -0.47 3.30
N GLY A 72 -2.26 -1.51 3.99
CA GLY A 72 -1.39 -2.57 4.46
C GLY A 72 -2.06 -3.91 4.62
N ILE A 73 -1.27 -4.99 4.53
CA ILE A 73 -1.76 -6.32 4.86
C ILE A 73 -1.96 -6.44 6.38
N LYS A 74 -1.05 -5.88 7.17
CA LYS A 74 -1.12 -5.93 8.64
C LYS A 74 -1.16 -4.53 9.25
N GLN A 75 -1.57 -4.48 10.50
CA GLN A 75 -1.53 -3.26 11.30
C GLN A 75 -0.11 -2.67 11.35
N PRO A 76 0.06 -1.36 11.09
CA PRO A 76 1.34 -0.70 11.24
C PRO A 76 1.76 -0.69 12.72
N GLN A 77 3.07 -0.79 12.96
CA GLN A 77 3.62 -0.57 14.30
C GLN A 77 3.35 0.88 14.72
N LEU A 78 3.02 1.11 15.99
CA LEU A 78 2.61 2.42 16.51
C LEU A 78 3.62 3.53 16.18
N LYS A 79 4.92 3.23 16.26
CA LYS A 79 6.02 4.17 15.94
C LYS A 79 6.09 4.59 14.46
N MET A 80 5.42 3.88 13.57
CA MET A 80 5.38 4.16 12.12
C MET A 80 4.09 4.85 11.69
N VAL A 81 3.19 5.13 12.63
CA VAL A 81 1.95 5.83 12.36
C VAL A 81 2.27 7.32 12.19
N LEU A 82 1.95 7.83 11.01
CA LEU A 82 2.02 9.24 10.67
C LEU A 82 0.70 9.90 11.08
N LEU A 83 0.79 11.05 11.74
CA LEU A 83 -0.38 11.83 12.14
C LEU A 83 -1.12 12.35 10.89
N ASP A 84 -2.44 12.53 11.01
CA ASP A 84 -3.29 13.07 9.94
C ASP A 84 -3.28 12.25 8.64
N ARG A 85 -3.17 10.93 8.76
CA ARG A 85 -3.21 9.98 7.64
C ARG A 85 -4.33 8.97 7.82
N ALA A 86 -5.01 8.65 6.72
CA ALA A 86 -5.96 7.54 6.70
C ALA A 86 -5.19 6.21 6.57
N TYR A 87 -5.66 5.19 7.29
CA TYR A 87 -5.09 3.85 7.25
C TYR A 87 -6.15 2.81 6.92
N ALA A 88 -5.80 1.84 6.08
CA ALA A 88 -6.61 0.66 5.82
C ALA A 88 -5.73 -0.60 5.91
N PHE A 89 -6.10 -1.56 6.76
CA PHE A 89 -5.37 -2.80 6.94
C PHE A 89 -6.25 -3.88 7.57
N PHE A 90 -5.82 -5.14 7.52
CA PHE A 90 -6.46 -6.19 8.29
C PHE A 90 -6.07 -6.06 9.76
N SER A 91 -7.02 -5.65 10.60
CA SER A 91 -6.82 -5.40 12.04
C SER A 91 -6.82 -6.68 12.89
N HIS A 92 -7.30 -7.80 12.34
CA HIS A 92 -7.51 -9.06 13.07
C HIS A 92 -8.38 -8.92 14.34
N THR A 93 -9.19 -7.85 14.46
CA THR A 93 -9.97 -7.55 15.68
C THR A 93 -11.24 -8.39 15.83
N HIS A 94 -11.71 -9.06 14.77
CA HIS A 94 -12.95 -9.85 14.83
C HIS A 94 -12.79 -11.20 15.53
N LYS A 95 -11.57 -11.76 15.62
CA LYS A 95 -11.33 -13.07 16.27
C LYS A 95 -10.90 -13.00 17.74
N GLY A 96 -10.75 -11.81 18.31
CA GLY A 96 -10.09 -11.64 19.61
C GLY A 96 -8.59 -11.98 19.53
N PRO A 97 -7.75 -11.42 20.41
CA PRO A 97 -6.34 -11.78 20.44
C PRO A 97 -6.22 -13.22 20.98
N GLU A 98 -6.00 -14.20 20.10
CA GLU A 98 -5.48 -15.49 20.52
C GLU A 98 -4.00 -15.33 20.83
N GLY A 99 -3.68 -15.17 22.12
CA GLY A 99 -2.36 -15.41 22.74
C GLY A 99 -1.22 -14.45 22.36
N GLU A 100 -0.80 -13.62 23.33
CA GLU A 100 0.62 -13.30 23.49
C GLU A 100 1.43 -14.56 23.84
#